data_AF-A0A7V4AB49-F1
#
_entry.id   AF-A0A7V4AB49-F1
#
_cell.length_a   1.000
_cell.length_b   1.000
_cell.length_c   1.000
_cell.angle_alpha   90.00
_cell.angle_beta   90.00
_cell.angle_gamma   90.00
#
_symmetry.space_group_name_H-M   'P 1'
#
loop_
_entity.id
_entity.type
_entity.pdbx_description
1 polymer ?
#
loop_
_entity_poly.entity_id
_entity_poly.type
_entity_poly.pdbx_seq_one_letter_code
_entity_poly.pdbx_strand_id
1 'polypeptide(L)'
;IDYLHLKDTMEYYLGEKRGNLIKFSHAVIDSGADLVWGHGPHVPRAIEVYKNRLIAYSLGNFFTYGFNIEGVSGYAPILKVYMDFEGNFLGGEIISAIQRSDGVLELDTLNQSANLIKSLSFEDFPLTSPLITSDGKIIIRNSR
;
A
#
# COMPACT_ATOMS: atom_id res chain seq x y z
N ILE A 1 11.61 -10.29 8.56
CA ILE A 1 10.81 -9.69 7.47
C ILE A 1 10.94 -8.17 7.61
N ASP A 2 12.10 -7.60 7.26
CA ASP A 2 12.39 -6.16 7.45
C ASP A 2 12.01 -5.33 6.21
N TYR A 3 11.94 -5.96 5.03
CA TYR A 3 11.70 -5.27 3.75
C TYR A 3 10.23 -4.87 3.51
N LEU A 4 9.30 -5.36 4.33
CA LEU A 4 7.88 -4.98 4.25
C LEU A 4 7.60 -3.65 4.95
N HIS A 5 8.34 -3.36 6.01
CA HIS A 5 8.14 -2.19 6.84
C HIS A 5 8.81 -0.96 6.24
N LEU A 6 8.14 0.17 6.36
CA LEU A 6 8.67 1.47 5.98
C LEU A 6 9.32 2.14 7.19
N LYS A 7 10.41 2.85 6.91
CA LYS A 7 11.10 3.68 7.90
C LYS A 7 11.42 5.02 7.23
N ASP A 8 11.36 6.11 7.99
CA ASP A 8 11.75 7.44 7.48
C ASP A 8 13.27 7.56 7.37
N THR A 9 13.86 6.78 6.45
CA THR A 9 15.30 6.71 6.21
C THR A 9 15.58 6.32 4.76
N MET A 10 16.84 6.46 4.36
CA MET A 10 17.30 6.01 3.05
C MET A 10 17.24 4.47 2.98
N GLU A 11 16.45 3.93 2.05
CA GLU A 11 16.43 2.51 1.74
C GLU A 11 17.56 2.15 0.78
N TYR A 12 18.06 0.91 0.90
CA TYR A 12 19.08 0.34 0.04
C TYR A 12 18.64 -1.02 -0.49
N TYR A 13 19.05 -1.36 -1.71
CA TYR A 13 18.88 -2.71 -2.27
C TYR A 13 20.09 -3.07 -3.11
N LEU A 14 20.69 -4.23 -2.79
CA LEU A 14 21.93 -4.70 -3.40
C LEU A 14 23.06 -3.64 -3.34
N GLY A 15 23.10 -2.85 -2.27
CA GLY A 15 24.09 -1.78 -2.07
C GLY A 15 23.72 -0.43 -2.70
N GLU A 16 22.71 -0.40 -3.58
CA GLU A 16 22.28 0.82 -4.27
C GLU A 16 21.25 1.61 -3.46
N LYS A 17 21.35 2.94 -3.52
CA LYS A 17 20.38 3.85 -2.88
C LYS A 17 19.03 3.76 -3.61
N ARG A 18 17.97 3.43 -2.88
CA ARG A 18 16.59 3.43 -3.39
C ARG A 18 15.80 4.69 -3.06
N GLY A 19 16.35 5.56 -2.21
CA GLY A 19 15.67 6.75 -1.72
C GLY A 19 14.99 6.54 -0.37
N ASN A 20 14.49 7.63 0.20
CA ASN A 20 13.59 7.60 1.36
C ASN A 20 12.16 7.74 0.86
N LEU A 21 11.41 6.65 0.93
CA LEU A 21 10.10 6.60 0.29
C LEU A 21 9.06 7.46 1.02
N ILE A 22 9.12 7.56 2.35
CA ILE A 22 8.21 8.41 3.13
C ILE A 22 8.40 9.87 2.75
N LYS A 23 9.65 10.38 2.79
CA LYS A 23 9.95 11.76 2.39
C LYS A 23 9.59 12.04 0.94
N PHE A 24 9.85 11.09 0.04
CA PHE A 24 9.49 11.23 -1.35
C PHE A 24 7.97 11.36 -1.52
N SER A 25 7.18 10.44 -0.95
CA SER A 25 5.73 10.46 -1.06
C SER A 25 5.10 11.71 -0.42
N HIS A 26 5.60 12.15 0.74
CA HIS A 26 5.14 13.40 1.37
C HIS A 26 5.46 14.60 0.50
N ALA A 27 6.67 14.68 -0.08
CA ALA A 27 7.03 15.76 -1.00
C ALA A 27 6.15 15.80 -2.26
N VAL A 28 5.71 14.63 -2.76
CA VAL A 28 4.77 14.54 -3.89
C VAL A 28 3.40 15.13 -3.52
N ILE A 29 2.86 14.78 -2.35
CA ILE A 29 1.60 15.39 -1.84
C ILE A 29 1.79 16.90 -1.60
N ASP A 30 2.90 17.31 -0.99
CA ASP A 30 3.22 18.72 -0.73
C ASP A 30 3.34 19.55 -2.02
N SER A 31 3.66 18.89 -3.14
CA SER A 31 3.74 19.51 -4.46
C SER A 31 2.38 19.58 -5.18
N GLY A 32 1.29 19.16 -4.52
CA GLY A 32 -0.08 19.27 -5.02
C GLY A 32 -0.69 17.99 -5.59
N ALA A 33 -0.07 16.82 -5.37
CA ALA A 33 -0.70 15.56 -5.74
C ALA A 33 -1.83 15.20 -4.77
N ASP A 34 -2.94 14.66 -5.30
CA ASP A 34 -4.07 14.22 -4.48
C ASP A 34 -4.01 12.74 -4.06
N LEU A 35 -3.14 11.95 -4.70
CA LEU A 35 -2.95 10.53 -4.42
C LEU A 35 -1.53 10.12 -4.82
N VAL A 36 -0.89 9.30 -3.99
CA VAL A 36 0.34 8.59 -4.37
C VAL A 36 0.06 7.10 -4.46
N TRP A 37 0.36 6.51 -5.61
CA TRP A 37 0.20 5.09 -5.87
C TRP A 37 1.54 4.45 -6.25
N GLY A 38 2.14 3.75 -5.30
CA GLY A 38 3.44 3.10 -5.43
C GLY A 38 3.37 1.63 -5.84
N HIS A 39 4.40 1.22 -6.60
CA HIS A 39 4.78 -0.17 -6.87
C HIS A 39 6.32 -0.24 -6.86
N GLY A 40 6.91 -1.44 -6.78
CA GLY A 40 8.37 -1.58 -6.93
C GLY A 40 9.04 -2.71 -6.15
N PRO A 41 8.80 -2.88 -4.83
CA PRO A 41 9.44 -3.96 -4.06
C PRO A 41 8.79 -5.33 -4.27
N HIS A 42 7.85 -5.46 -5.24
CA HIS A 42 7.14 -6.70 -5.57
C HIS A 42 6.27 -7.29 -4.45
N VAL A 43 6.02 -6.52 -3.39
CA VAL A 43 5.20 -6.91 -2.23
C VAL A 43 4.28 -5.78 -1.80
N PRO A 44 3.07 -6.05 -1.29
CA PRO A 44 2.25 -5.03 -0.67
C PRO A 44 2.92 -4.41 0.55
N ARG A 45 2.79 -3.10 0.72
CA ARG A 45 3.25 -2.35 1.91
C ARG A 45 2.13 -1.50 2.47
N ALA A 46 2.42 -0.82 3.58
CA ALA A 46 1.49 0.06 4.27
C ALA A 46 0.86 1.14 3.36
N ILE A 47 -0.29 1.63 3.82
CA ILE A 47 -0.93 2.85 3.33
C ILE A 47 -1.02 3.88 4.46
N GLU A 48 -0.97 5.15 4.10
CA GLU A 48 -1.01 6.29 5.02
C GLU A 48 -1.98 7.35 4.50
N VAL A 49 -2.63 8.09 5.40
CA VAL A 49 -3.32 9.34 5.07
C VAL A 49 -2.46 10.52 5.54
N TYR A 50 -1.93 11.28 4.60
CA TYR A 50 -1.11 12.46 4.84
C TYR A 50 -1.79 13.70 4.24
N LYS A 51 -2.04 14.73 5.06
CA LYS A 51 -2.78 15.95 4.64
C LYS A 51 -4.10 15.66 3.91
N ASN A 52 -4.88 14.73 4.44
CA ASN A 52 -6.13 14.24 3.84
C ASN A 52 -5.97 13.58 2.46
N ARG A 53 -4.75 13.20 2.05
CA ARG A 53 -4.47 12.48 0.81
C ARG A 53 -4.01 11.06 1.13
N LEU A 54 -4.43 10.10 0.31
CA LEU A 54 -3.99 8.72 0.48
C LEU A 54 -2.61 8.52 -0.16
N ILE A 55 -1.75 7.77 0.52
CA ILE A 55 -0.48 7.28 0.00
C ILE A 55 -0.50 5.76 0.12
N ALA A 56 -0.37 5.05 -1.00
CA ALA A 56 -0.12 3.62 -1.04
C ALA A 56 1.34 3.38 -1.42
N TYR A 57 2.16 2.90 -0.47
CA TYR A 57 3.61 2.82 -0.66
C TYR A 57 4.07 1.65 -1.55
N SER A 58 3.27 0.60 -1.63
CA SER A 58 3.41 -0.47 -2.62
C SER A 58 2.15 -1.32 -2.65
N LEU A 59 1.59 -1.57 -3.84
CA LEU A 59 0.55 -2.60 -4.02
C LEU A 59 1.10 -3.96 -4.45
N GLY A 60 2.43 -4.14 -4.50
CA GLY A 60 3.04 -5.41 -4.91
C GLY A 60 2.90 -5.69 -6.41
N ASN A 61 2.72 -6.96 -6.75
CA ASN A 61 2.55 -7.39 -8.14
C ASN A 61 1.06 -7.55 -8.44
N PHE A 62 0.59 -7.02 -9.56
CA PHE A 62 -0.77 -7.30 -10.04
C PHE A 62 -0.77 -8.45 -11.05
N PHE A 63 0.00 -8.28 -12.14
CA PHE A 63 0.14 -9.27 -13.20
C PHE A 63 1.54 -9.16 -13.81
N THR A 64 2.37 -10.17 -13.58
CA THR A 64 3.81 -10.15 -13.89
C THR A 64 4.32 -11.51 -14.38
N TYR A 65 5.35 -11.54 -15.21
CA TYR A 65 5.97 -12.79 -15.67
C TYR A 65 7.45 -12.83 -15.27
N GLY A 66 7.93 -14.00 -14.81
CA GLY A 66 9.35 -14.18 -14.45
C GLY A 66 9.76 -13.58 -13.10
N PHE A 67 8.80 -13.26 -12.23
CA PHE A 67 9.05 -12.79 -10.87
C PHE A 67 8.76 -13.90 -9.84
N ASN A 68 9.42 -13.83 -8.69
CA ASN A 68 9.04 -14.66 -7.55
C ASN A 68 7.70 -14.14 -7.00
N ILE A 69 6.71 -15.03 -6.96
CA ILE A 69 5.35 -14.78 -6.48
C ILE A 69 4.98 -15.70 -5.31
N GLU A 70 5.97 -16.29 -4.64
CA GLU A 70 5.74 -17.10 -3.45
C GLU A 70 5.42 -16.21 -2.24
N GLY A 71 4.47 -16.66 -1.41
CA GLY A 71 4.06 -15.94 -0.21
C GLY A 71 3.54 -14.53 -0.51
N VAL A 72 4.02 -13.54 0.27
CA VAL A 72 3.57 -12.15 0.18
C VAL A 72 3.86 -11.49 -1.17
N SER A 73 4.80 -12.00 -1.97
CA SER A 73 5.11 -11.50 -3.31
C SER A 73 4.05 -11.89 -4.35
N GLY A 74 3.24 -12.89 -4.05
CA GLY A 74 2.08 -13.28 -4.86
C GLY A 74 0.81 -12.49 -4.51
N TYR A 75 0.83 -11.66 -3.47
CA TYR A 75 -0.34 -10.84 -3.13
C TYR A 75 -0.51 -9.70 -4.14
N ALA A 76 -1.71 -9.59 -4.68
CA ALA A 76 -2.09 -8.68 -5.77
C ALA A 76 -3.32 -7.83 -5.39
N PRO A 77 -3.23 -6.99 -4.34
CA PRO A 77 -4.34 -6.15 -3.90
C PRO A 77 -4.80 -5.19 -5.01
N ILE A 78 -6.11 -5.05 -5.16
CA ILE A 78 -6.73 -4.01 -5.98
C ILE A 78 -7.27 -2.95 -5.01
N LEU A 79 -6.72 -1.74 -5.11
CA LEU A 79 -7.13 -0.61 -4.29
C LEU A 79 -8.19 0.22 -5.00
N LYS A 80 -9.38 0.31 -4.40
CA LYS A 80 -10.39 1.32 -4.74
C LYS A 80 -10.26 2.50 -3.79
N VAL A 81 -10.25 3.70 -4.37
CA VAL A 81 -10.11 4.97 -3.64
C VAL A 81 -11.35 5.82 -3.92
N TYR A 82 -11.97 6.31 -2.87
CA TYR A 82 -13.01 7.33 -2.94
C TYR A 82 -12.43 8.65 -2.45
N MET A 83 -12.61 9.72 -3.22
CA MET A 83 -12.12 11.06 -2.91
C MET A 83 -13.11 12.11 -3.42
N ASP A 84 -13.09 13.30 -2.84
CA ASP A 84 -13.86 14.44 -3.34
C ASP A 84 -13.13 15.19 -4.47
N PHE A 85 -13.77 16.25 -5.00
CA PHE A 85 -13.21 17.06 -6.08
C PHE A 85 -12.03 17.94 -5.65
N GLU A 86 -11.82 18.12 -4.35
CA GLU A 86 -10.67 18.84 -3.80
C GLU A 86 -9.52 17.88 -3.49
N GLY A 87 -9.66 16.58 -3.79
CA GLY A 87 -8.65 15.56 -3.55
C GLY A 87 -8.66 14.96 -2.15
N ASN A 88 -9.59 15.35 -1.28
CA ASN A 88 -9.65 14.77 0.06
C ASN A 88 -10.08 13.30 -0.05
N PHE A 89 -9.29 12.42 0.55
CA PHE A 89 -9.63 11.02 0.71
C PHE A 89 -10.92 10.90 1.52
N LEU A 90 -11.85 10.06 1.08
CA LEU A 90 -13.14 9.78 1.73
C LEU A 90 -13.26 8.34 2.26
N GLY A 91 -12.37 7.44 1.82
CA GLY A 91 -12.36 6.03 2.16
C GLY A 91 -12.04 5.17 0.96
N GLY A 92 -12.11 3.86 1.12
CA GLY A 92 -11.74 2.95 0.04
C GLY A 92 -12.01 1.48 0.35
N GLU A 93 -11.48 0.62 -0.52
CA GLU A 93 -11.60 -0.83 -0.39
C GLU A 93 -10.33 -1.49 -0.95
N ILE A 94 -9.81 -2.48 -0.25
CA ILE A 94 -8.77 -3.38 -0.71
C ILE A 94 -9.45 -4.69 -1.09
N ILE A 95 -9.60 -4.94 -2.39
CA ILE A 95 -9.99 -6.25 -2.87
C ILE A 95 -8.74 -7.11 -2.92
N SER A 96 -8.74 -8.20 -2.15
CA SER A 96 -7.61 -9.11 -2.17
C SER A 96 -7.68 -10.03 -3.37
N ALA A 97 -6.55 -10.14 -4.07
CA ALA A 97 -6.31 -11.15 -5.08
C ALA A 97 -4.90 -11.72 -4.91
N ILE A 98 -4.69 -12.91 -5.48
CA ILE A 98 -3.41 -13.60 -5.51
C ILE A 98 -3.04 -13.85 -6.96
N GLN A 99 -1.82 -13.49 -7.31
CA GLN A 99 -1.21 -13.85 -8.57
C GLN A 99 -0.62 -15.26 -8.46
N ARG A 100 -0.98 -16.13 -9.41
CA ARG A 100 -0.45 -17.49 -9.57
C ARG A 100 0.70 -17.53 -10.59
N SER A 101 1.47 -18.63 -10.57
CA SER A 101 2.74 -18.76 -11.32
C SER A 101 2.55 -18.88 -12.83
N ASP A 102 1.35 -19.26 -13.25
CA ASP A 102 0.88 -19.23 -14.62
C ASP A 102 0.40 -17.82 -15.06
N GLY A 103 0.48 -16.83 -14.18
CA GLY A 103 0.03 -15.47 -14.40
C GLY A 103 -1.44 -15.24 -14.07
N VAL A 104 -2.21 -16.27 -13.69
CA VAL A 104 -3.64 -16.09 -13.39
C VAL A 104 -3.82 -15.28 -12.11
N LEU A 105 -4.71 -14.29 -12.16
CA LEU A 105 -5.16 -13.54 -11.00
C LEU A 105 -6.43 -14.19 -10.44
N GLU A 106 -6.40 -14.58 -9.17
CA GLU A 106 -7.54 -15.17 -8.47
C GLU A 106 -7.96 -14.27 -7.31
N LEU A 107 -9.26 -14.08 -7.12
CA LEU A 107 -9.75 -13.41 -5.91
C LEU A 107 -9.40 -14.23 -4.66
N ASP A 108 -8.92 -13.54 -3.64
CA ASP A 108 -8.53 -14.13 -2.37
C ASP A 108 -9.63 -13.94 -1.33
N THR A 109 -10.41 -14.99 -1.09
CA THR A 109 -11.52 -14.99 -0.14
C THR A 109 -11.07 -14.87 1.32
N LEU A 110 -9.79 -15.07 1.60
CA LEU A 110 -9.21 -14.93 2.95
C LEU A 110 -8.75 -13.50 3.25
N ASN A 111 -8.85 -12.58 2.28
CA ASN A 111 -8.46 -11.18 2.42
C ASN A 111 -7.03 -10.98 2.94
N GLN A 112 -6.08 -11.84 2.54
CA GLN A 112 -4.73 -11.85 3.10
C GLN A 112 -3.96 -10.59 2.77
N SER A 113 -4.12 -10.06 1.55
CA SER A 113 -3.46 -8.79 1.18
C SER A 113 -4.02 -7.61 1.97
N ALA A 114 -5.34 -7.56 2.20
CA ALA A 114 -5.97 -6.52 3.03
C ALA A 114 -5.52 -6.61 4.49
N ASN A 115 -5.47 -7.83 5.06
CA ASN A 115 -5.00 -8.05 6.42
C ASN A 115 -3.51 -7.72 6.58
N LEU A 116 -2.68 -8.02 5.57
CA LEU A 116 -1.27 -7.63 5.56
C LEU A 116 -1.12 -6.10 5.55
N ILE A 117 -1.78 -5.42 4.61
CA ILE A 117 -1.73 -3.96 4.50
C ILE A 117 -2.26 -3.31 5.78
N LYS A 118 -3.32 -3.86 6.39
CA LYS A 118 -3.84 -3.42 7.69
C LYS A 118 -2.77 -3.43 8.78
N SER A 119 -2.10 -4.57 8.98
CA SER A 119 -1.07 -4.69 10.01
C SER A 119 0.10 -3.76 9.74
N LEU A 120 0.64 -3.76 8.52
CA LEU A 120 1.75 -2.89 8.14
C LEU A 120 1.41 -1.41 8.31
N SER A 121 0.20 -0.99 7.91
CA SER A 121 -0.23 0.41 8.06
C SER A 121 -0.33 0.82 9.52
N PHE A 122 -0.88 -0.04 10.38
CA PHE A 122 -0.96 0.25 11.80
C PHE A 122 0.42 0.30 12.47
N GLU A 123 1.33 -0.60 12.09
CA GLU A 123 2.67 -0.71 12.67
C GLU A 123 3.59 0.43 12.20
N ASP A 124 3.57 0.77 10.91
CA ASP A 124 4.45 1.79 10.33
C ASP A 124 3.90 3.21 10.55
N PHE A 125 2.58 3.37 10.58
CA PHE A 125 1.90 4.66 10.67
C PHE A 125 0.76 4.64 11.71
N PRO A 126 1.05 4.42 13.00
CA PRO A 126 0.01 4.24 14.02
C PRO A 126 -0.95 5.43 14.17
N LEU A 127 -0.48 6.64 13.85
CA LEU A 127 -1.25 7.89 13.96
C LEU A 127 -1.95 8.30 12.66
N THR A 128 -1.35 8.01 11.51
CA THR A 128 -1.78 8.50 10.19
C THR A 128 -2.34 7.40 9.28
N SER A 129 -2.28 6.14 9.69
CA SER A 129 -2.96 5.04 8.97
C SER A 129 -4.47 5.17 9.07
N PRO A 130 -5.21 4.89 7.98
CA PRO A 130 -6.66 4.72 8.08
C PRO A 130 -6.99 3.45 8.87
N LEU A 131 -8.25 3.31 9.28
CA LEU A 131 -8.75 2.03 9.78
C LEU A 131 -9.03 1.11 8.59
N ILE A 132 -8.50 -0.11 8.64
CA ILE A 132 -8.75 -1.15 7.62
C ILE A 132 -9.44 -2.33 8.31
N THR A 133 -10.63 -2.68 7.82
CA THR A 133 -11.38 -3.85 8.31
C THR A 133 -10.81 -5.13 7.72
N SER A 134 -11.12 -6.28 8.31
CA SER A 134 -10.62 -7.58 7.82
C SER A 134 -11.21 -8.00 6.47
N ASP A 135 -12.33 -7.42 6.06
CA ASP A 135 -12.93 -7.55 4.73
C ASP A 135 -12.43 -6.47 3.73
N GLY A 136 -11.43 -5.67 4.12
CA GLY A 136 -10.73 -4.75 3.22
C GLY A 136 -11.32 -3.35 3.09
N LYS A 137 -12.37 -2.99 3.82
CA LYS A 137 -12.88 -1.59 3.80
C LYS A 137 -11.89 -0.66 4.49
N ILE A 138 -11.65 0.49 3.87
CA ILE A 138 -10.80 1.55 4.38
C ILE A 138 -11.68 2.70 4.88
N ILE A 139 -11.55 3.01 6.17
CA ILE A 139 -12.34 4.02 6.87
C ILE A 139 -11.39 5.08 7.41
N ILE A 140 -11.72 6.35 7.19
CA ILE A 140 -10.96 7.47 7.73
C ILE A 140 -11.14 7.50 9.25
N ARG A 141 -10.02 7.67 9.95
CA ARG A 141 -10.08 7.98 11.38
C ARG A 141 -10.48 9.44 11.48
N ASN A 142 -11.74 9.71 11.84
CA ASN A 142 -12.17 11.07 12.11
C ASN A 142 -11.22 11.70 13.14
N SER A 143 -10.53 12.76 12.74
CA SER A 143 -9.81 13.62 13.66
C SER A 143 -10.84 14.14 14.67
N ARG A 144 -10.67 13.81 15.94
CA ARG A 144 -11.35 14.54 17.00
C ARG A 144 -10.78 15.94 17.09
#